data_AF-A0A356KFD2-F1
#
_entry.id   AF-A0A356KFD2-F1
#
_cell.length_a   1.000
_cell.length_b   1.000
_cell.length_c   1.000
_cell.angle_alpha   90.00
_cell.angle_beta   90.00
_cell.angle_gamma   90.00
#
_symmetry.space_group_name_H-M   'P 1'
#
loop_
_entity.id
_entity.type
_entity.pdbx_description
1 polymer ?
#
loop_
_entity_poly.entity_id
_entity_poly.type
_entity_poly.pdbx_seq_one_letter_code
_entity_poly.pdbx_strand_id
1 'polypeptide(L)'
;MQTPTWLRSLPAHAAALPGALVAVALVALAFLAPKPAIDNAPAAWFPQRDARIAAYRDFQSTFGADEVLVVSLQGAPLAEVVRQAGALERGLAARPGVAQVLGPERAFSSECSILSDPELGQDGLRFVGWAFRGPLNESLRLLEPSATPPRARVIASLHPAGPAARAELAQWLDEQRSRAAAAG
;
A
#
# COMPACT_ATOMS: atom_id res chain seq x y z
N MET A 1 -16.09 49.62 -56.73
CA MET A 1 -14.86 49.30 -55.99
C MET A 1 -14.90 47.82 -55.64
N GLN A 2 -14.11 47.00 -56.35
CA GLN A 2 -14.03 45.56 -56.13
C GLN A 2 -13.04 45.28 -54.99
N THR A 3 -13.50 44.59 -53.95
CA THR A 3 -12.64 44.14 -52.85
C THR A 3 -11.73 43.02 -53.34
N PRO A 4 -10.41 43.09 -53.10
CA PRO A 4 -9.46 42.12 -53.63
C PRO A 4 -9.68 40.71 -53.06
N THR A 5 -9.73 39.73 -53.96
CA THR A 5 -10.11 38.32 -53.73
C THR A 5 -9.13 37.53 -52.87
N TRP A 6 -7.91 38.05 -52.64
CA TRP A 6 -6.87 37.37 -51.85
C TRP A 6 -7.04 37.46 -50.33
N LEU A 7 -7.99 38.25 -49.83
CA LEU A 7 -8.33 38.32 -48.40
C LEU A 7 -9.26 37.19 -47.91
N ARG A 8 -9.77 36.33 -48.81
CA ARG A 8 -10.69 35.22 -48.47
C ARG A 8 -10.03 33.89 -48.12
N SER A 9 -8.71 33.79 -48.21
CA SER A 9 -7.96 32.56 -47.91
C SER A 9 -7.13 32.69 -46.64
N LEU A 10 -7.69 33.27 -45.57
CA LEU A 10 -7.16 33.01 -44.24
C LEU A 10 -7.59 31.58 -43.88
N PRO A 11 -6.64 30.64 -43.68
CA PRO A 11 -6.97 29.24 -43.46
C PRO A 11 -7.82 29.14 -42.19
N ALA A 12 -8.95 28.42 -42.30
CA ALA A 12 -9.89 28.20 -41.20
C ALA A 12 -9.25 27.65 -39.91
N HIS A 13 -8.00 27.18 -40.00
CA HIS A 13 -7.18 26.71 -38.89
C HIS A 13 -6.67 27.80 -37.94
N ALA A 14 -6.60 29.08 -38.37
CA ALA A 14 -6.15 30.17 -37.51
C ALA A 14 -7.11 30.42 -36.32
N ALA A 15 -8.40 30.13 -36.49
CA ALA A 15 -9.40 30.24 -35.42
C ALA A 15 -9.33 29.09 -34.40
N ALA A 16 -8.70 27.95 -34.73
CA ALA A 16 -8.64 26.77 -33.87
C ALA A 16 -7.39 26.72 -32.97
N LEU A 17 -6.33 27.47 -33.33
CA LEU A 17 -5.06 27.55 -32.60
C LEU A 17 -5.20 27.88 -31.10
N PRO A 18 -6.03 28.87 -30.69
CA PRO A 18 -6.20 29.20 -29.28
C PRO A 18 -6.80 28.03 -28.49
N GLY A 19 -7.78 27.33 -29.07
CA GLY A 19 -8.43 26.18 -28.43
C GLY A 19 -7.47 25.01 -28.24
N ALA A 20 -6.63 24.72 -29.24
CA ALA A 20 -5.62 23.67 -29.14
C ALA A 20 -4.56 23.97 -28.07
N LEU A 21 -4.09 25.22 -27.98
CA LEU A 21 -3.15 25.65 -26.94
C LEU A 21 -3.75 25.55 -25.54
N VAL A 22 -5.01 25.96 -25.36
CA VAL A 22 -5.71 25.81 -24.07
C VAL A 22 -5.86 24.33 -23.70
N ALA A 23 -6.24 23.47 -24.64
CA ALA A 23 -6.36 22.04 -24.39
C ALA A 23 -5.01 21.41 -23.99
N VAL A 24 -3.93 21.72 -24.71
CA VAL A 24 -2.57 21.25 -24.38
C VAL A 24 -2.14 21.78 -23.01
N ALA A 25 -2.41 23.05 -22.70
CA ALA A 25 -2.10 23.63 -21.40
C ALA A 25 -2.87 22.95 -20.27
N LEU A 26 -4.16 22.65 -20.44
CA LEU A 26 -4.98 21.94 -19.45
C LEU A 26 -4.51 20.49 -19.25
N VAL A 27 -4.16 19.79 -20.33
CA VAL A 27 -3.60 18.43 -20.24
C VAL A 27 -2.26 18.45 -19.53
N ALA A 28 -1.37 19.40 -19.86
CA ALA A 28 -0.10 19.57 -19.17
C ALA A 28 -0.31 19.92 -17.70
N LEU A 29 -1.27 20.79 -17.36
CA LEU A 29 -1.61 21.12 -15.97
C LEU A 29 -2.14 19.90 -15.22
N ALA A 30 -2.98 19.07 -15.85
CA ALA A 30 -3.50 17.84 -15.25
C ALA A 30 -2.39 16.79 -15.02
N PHE A 31 -1.42 16.70 -15.94
CA PHE A 31 -0.26 15.80 -15.80
C PHE A 31 0.75 16.29 -14.76
N LEU A 32 0.92 17.60 -14.62
CA LEU A 32 1.86 18.23 -13.69
C LEU A 32 1.23 18.52 -12.32
N ALA A 33 -0.09 18.54 -12.21
CA ALA A 33 -0.78 18.73 -10.95
C ALA A 33 -0.41 17.61 -9.98
N PRO A 34 -0.12 17.91 -8.71
CA PRO A 34 0.06 16.89 -7.71
C PRO A 34 -1.21 16.03 -7.65
N LYS A 35 -1.04 14.70 -7.57
CA LYS A 35 -2.16 13.78 -7.43
C LYS A 35 -3.02 14.26 -6.25
N PRO A 36 -4.35 14.40 -6.42
CA PRO A 36 -5.21 14.83 -5.33
C PRO A 36 -5.02 13.87 -4.16
N ALA A 37 -4.51 14.40 -3.04
CA ALA A 37 -4.38 13.63 -1.82
C ALA A 37 -5.79 13.51 -1.20
N ILE A 38 -6.32 12.29 -1.17
CA ILE A 38 -7.57 12.02 -0.46
C ILE A 38 -7.25 12.05 1.03
N ASP A 39 -7.57 13.15 1.71
CA ASP A 39 -7.46 13.24 3.15
C ASP A 39 -8.65 12.53 3.80
N ASN A 40 -8.41 11.30 4.26
CA ASN A 40 -9.39 10.50 4.98
C ASN A 40 -9.36 10.78 6.49
N ALA A 41 -8.59 11.76 6.97
CA ALA A 41 -8.63 12.13 8.37
C ALA A 41 -10.03 12.63 8.72
N PRO A 42 -10.62 12.22 9.85
CA PRO A 42 -11.93 12.72 10.28
C PRO A 42 -12.01 14.26 10.33
N ALA A 43 -10.87 14.93 10.58
CA ALA A 43 -10.77 16.39 10.55
C ALA A 43 -11.06 17.04 9.19
N ALA A 44 -10.93 16.30 8.08
CA ALA A 44 -11.31 16.78 6.74
C ALA A 44 -12.83 16.73 6.50
N TRP A 45 -13.55 15.91 7.27
CA TRP A 45 -14.99 15.65 7.11
C TRP A 45 -15.84 16.34 8.18
N PHE A 46 -15.25 16.67 9.33
CA PHE A 46 -15.93 17.29 10.47
C PHE A 46 -15.38 18.70 10.77
N PRO A 47 -16.24 19.67 11.16
CA PRO A 47 -15.78 20.97 11.62
C PRO A 47 -14.80 20.86 12.80
N GLN A 48 -13.81 21.75 12.89
CA GLN A 48 -12.73 21.69 13.89
C GLN A 48 -13.20 21.62 15.37
N ARG A 49 -14.44 22.00 15.66
CA ARG A 49 -15.04 21.99 17.02
C ARG A 49 -16.12 20.93 17.22
N ASP A 50 -16.17 19.92 16.35
CA ASP A 50 -17.15 18.86 16.47
C ASP A 50 -16.83 17.93 17.64
N ALA A 51 -17.81 17.64 18.50
CA ALA A 51 -17.66 16.74 19.65
C ALA A 51 -17.21 15.33 19.24
N ARG A 52 -17.51 14.91 18.01
CA ARG A 52 -17.06 13.62 17.45
C ARG A 52 -15.55 13.57 17.24
N ILE A 53 -14.91 14.69 16.91
CA ILE A 53 -13.44 14.76 16.80
C ILE A 53 -12.81 14.56 18.18
N ALA A 54 -13.39 15.14 19.23
CA ALA A 54 -12.91 14.96 20.60
C ALA A 54 -13.04 13.48 21.03
N ALA A 55 -14.21 12.88 20.83
CA ALA A 55 -14.43 11.46 21.14
C ALA A 55 -13.48 10.53 20.35
N TYR A 56 -13.20 10.85 19.08
CA TYR A 56 -12.26 10.09 18.27
C TYR A 56 -10.81 10.23 18.76
N ARG A 57 -10.38 11.43 19.19
CA ARG A 57 -9.06 11.61 19.82
C ARG A 57 -8.97 10.87 21.14
N ASP A 58 -10.03 10.90 21.96
CA ASP A 58 -10.09 10.14 23.22
C ASP A 58 -9.97 8.64 22.94
N PHE A 59 -10.69 8.13 21.93
CA PHE A 59 -10.57 6.75 21.46
C PHE A 59 -9.14 6.44 21.03
N GLN A 60 -8.53 7.25 20.17
CA GLN A 60 -7.14 7.05 19.72
C GLN A 60 -6.14 7.08 20.88
N SER A 61 -6.36 7.92 21.90
CA SER A 61 -5.51 7.97 23.09
C SER A 61 -5.65 6.73 23.98
N THR A 62 -6.86 6.15 24.02
CA THR A 62 -7.18 5.01 24.88
C THR A 62 -6.79 3.68 24.23
N PHE A 63 -7.08 3.52 22.94
CA PHE A 63 -6.96 2.27 22.20
C PHE A 63 -5.78 2.26 21.22
N GLY A 64 -5.09 3.38 21.05
CA GLY A 64 -4.02 3.54 20.07
C GLY A 64 -4.56 3.93 18.69
N ALA A 65 -3.66 3.95 17.70
CA ALA A 65 -4.03 4.33 16.35
C ALA A 65 -5.00 3.34 15.70
N ASP A 66 -5.92 3.87 14.91
CA ASP A 66 -6.88 3.14 14.10
C ASP A 66 -6.35 2.81 12.69
N GLU A 67 -5.14 3.27 12.36
CA GLU A 67 -4.51 3.00 11.07
C GLU A 67 -3.73 1.69 11.09
N VAL A 68 -4.17 0.75 10.25
CA VAL A 68 -3.54 -0.53 10.04
C VAL A 68 -3.09 -0.64 8.58
N LEU A 69 -1.81 -0.90 8.39
CA LEU A 69 -1.26 -1.31 7.11
C LEU A 69 -1.36 -2.82 6.98
N VAL A 70 -1.97 -3.30 5.91
CA VAL A 70 -2.01 -4.73 5.58
C VAL A 70 -1.24 -4.96 4.29
N VAL A 71 -0.13 -5.70 4.38
CA VAL A 71 0.67 -6.10 3.23
C VAL A 71 0.44 -7.58 2.96
N SER A 72 0.07 -7.93 1.73
CA SER A 72 -0.12 -9.31 1.30
C SER A 72 0.97 -9.71 0.30
N LEU A 73 1.60 -10.85 0.56
CA LEU A 73 2.63 -11.48 -0.26
C LEU A 73 2.03 -12.71 -0.94
N GLN A 74 2.24 -12.86 -2.24
CA GLN A 74 1.78 -14.01 -3.02
C GLN A 74 2.61 -14.16 -4.29
N GLY A 75 2.57 -15.34 -4.91
CA GLY A 75 3.17 -15.60 -6.22
C GLY A 75 4.46 -16.41 -6.18
N ALA A 76 5.16 -16.43 -5.05
CA ALA A 76 6.38 -17.20 -4.86
C ALA A 76 6.12 -18.60 -4.22
N PRO A 77 7.08 -19.54 -4.30
CA PRO A 77 7.03 -20.79 -3.52
C PRO A 77 6.91 -20.52 -2.02
N LEU A 78 6.30 -21.45 -1.27
CA LEU A 78 5.97 -21.24 0.15
C LEU A 78 7.17 -20.82 1.01
N ALA A 79 8.32 -21.49 0.88
CA ALA A 79 9.52 -21.17 1.65
C ALA A 79 9.98 -19.72 1.40
N GLU A 80 9.91 -19.27 0.15
CA GLU A 80 10.23 -17.90 -0.23
C GLU A 80 9.21 -16.90 0.30
N VAL A 81 7.90 -17.22 0.24
CA VAL A 81 6.85 -16.37 0.83
C VAL A 81 7.06 -16.19 2.33
N VAL A 82 7.38 -17.26 3.06
CA VAL A 82 7.65 -17.21 4.51
C VAL A 82 8.90 -16.37 4.79
N ARG A 83 9.98 -16.57 4.02
CA ARG A 83 11.22 -15.79 4.15
C ARG A 83 11.01 -14.29 3.87
N GLN A 84 10.27 -13.97 2.81
CA GLN A 84 9.93 -12.60 2.46
C GLN A 84 9.01 -11.95 3.50
N ALA A 85 8.05 -12.71 4.05
CA ALA A 85 7.19 -12.23 5.12
C ALA A 85 8.00 -11.85 6.36
N GLY A 86 8.93 -12.70 6.81
CA GLY A 86 9.80 -12.38 7.94
C GLY A 86 10.72 -11.18 7.68
N ALA A 87 11.28 -11.09 6.47
CA ALA A 87 12.07 -9.91 6.06
C ALA A 87 11.23 -8.62 6.06
N LEU A 88 10.00 -8.69 5.57
CA LEU A 88 9.06 -7.58 5.57
C LEU A 88 8.63 -7.19 6.99
N GLU A 89 8.38 -8.17 7.87
CA GLU A 89 8.03 -7.93 9.27
C GLU A 89 9.13 -7.14 9.99
N ARG A 90 10.39 -7.60 9.89
CA ARG A 90 11.55 -6.90 10.45
C ARG A 90 11.75 -5.53 9.82
N GLY A 91 11.59 -5.45 8.51
CA GLY A 91 11.70 -4.21 7.74
C GLY A 91 10.69 -3.15 8.18
N LEU A 92 9.43 -3.55 8.37
CA LEU A 92 8.36 -2.69 8.88
C LEU A 92 8.59 -2.29 10.33
N ALA A 93 8.98 -3.24 11.20
CA ALA A 93 9.19 -2.98 12.62
C ALA A 93 10.33 -1.97 12.88
N ALA A 94 11.26 -1.82 11.94
CA ALA A 94 12.34 -0.84 12.01
C ALA A 94 11.94 0.56 11.49
N ARG A 95 10.74 0.75 10.95
CA ARG A 95 10.35 2.02 10.33
C ARG A 95 9.82 3.03 11.35
N PRO A 96 10.19 4.32 11.22
CA PRO A 96 9.54 5.38 11.96
C PRO A 96 8.03 5.38 11.72
N GLY A 97 7.25 5.51 12.79
CA GLY A 97 5.79 5.55 12.69
C GLY A 97 5.11 4.17 12.60
N VAL A 98 5.84 3.06 12.65
CA VAL A 98 5.24 1.73 12.86
C VAL A 98 5.27 1.40 14.35
N ALA A 99 4.11 1.17 14.94
CA ALA A 99 3.95 0.89 16.36
C ALA A 99 4.16 -0.60 16.67
N GLN A 100 3.46 -1.46 15.94
CA GLN A 100 3.59 -2.90 16.08
C GLN A 100 3.44 -3.58 14.72
N VAL A 101 4.04 -4.76 14.61
CA VAL A 101 3.92 -5.63 13.45
C VAL A 101 3.53 -7.02 13.90
N LEU A 102 2.55 -7.60 13.23
CA LEU A 102 2.09 -8.96 13.38
C LEU A 102 2.09 -9.63 12.00
N GLY A 103 2.91 -10.67 11.84
CA GLY A 103 2.87 -11.53 10.68
C GLY A 103 3.20 -12.98 11.07
N PRO A 104 3.38 -13.86 10.07
CA PRO A 104 3.67 -15.27 10.29
C PRO A 104 4.87 -15.53 11.20
N GLU A 105 5.96 -14.78 11.05
CA GLU A 105 7.20 -15.06 11.79
C GLU A 105 7.03 -14.79 13.28
N ARG A 106 6.33 -13.73 13.66
CA ARG A 106 5.98 -13.48 15.06
C ARG A 106 4.93 -14.43 15.61
N ALA A 107 3.92 -14.79 14.82
CA ALA A 107 2.80 -15.60 15.27
C ALA A 107 3.11 -17.11 15.35
N PHE A 108 3.97 -17.60 14.45
CA PHE A 108 4.27 -19.02 14.24
C PHE A 108 5.78 -19.22 14.02
N SER A 109 6.61 -18.64 14.89
CA SER A 109 8.07 -18.55 14.70
C SER A 109 8.74 -19.91 14.44
N SER A 110 8.45 -20.91 15.27
CA SER A 110 9.00 -22.26 15.14
C SER A 110 8.59 -22.92 13.82
N GLU A 111 7.32 -22.80 13.45
CA GLU A 111 6.78 -23.39 12.24
C GLU A 111 7.29 -22.69 10.99
N CYS A 112 7.41 -21.36 11.02
CA CYS A 112 7.99 -20.58 9.93
C CYS A 112 9.48 -20.91 9.74
N SER A 113 10.23 -21.16 10.82
CA SER A 113 11.62 -21.63 10.71
C SER A 113 11.70 -22.92 9.89
N ILE A 114 10.81 -23.89 10.17
CA ILE A 114 10.74 -25.17 9.44
C ILE A 114 10.32 -24.95 7.98
N LEU A 115 9.31 -24.11 7.73
CA LEU A 115 8.82 -23.86 6.37
C LEU A 115 9.77 -23.01 5.52
N SER A 116 10.63 -22.21 6.14
CA SER A 116 11.63 -21.40 5.45
C SER A 116 12.87 -22.20 5.01
N ASP A 117 13.04 -23.41 5.54
CA ASP A 117 14.10 -24.32 5.16
C ASP A 117 13.86 -24.80 3.70
N PRO A 118 14.80 -24.56 2.77
CA PRO A 118 14.65 -24.97 1.37
C PRO A 118 14.60 -26.49 1.18
N GLU A 119 15.16 -27.29 2.10
CA GLU A 119 15.15 -28.75 2.02
C GLU A 119 13.80 -29.32 2.49
N LEU A 120 13.18 -28.70 3.50
CA LEU A 120 11.90 -29.15 4.04
C LEU A 120 10.71 -28.56 3.27
N GLY A 121 10.80 -27.30 2.84
CA GLY A 121 9.86 -26.62 1.95
C GLY A 121 8.38 -26.98 2.18
N GLN A 122 7.73 -27.49 1.14
CA GLN A 122 6.32 -27.91 1.21
C GLN A 122 6.11 -29.18 2.05
N ASP A 123 7.09 -30.08 2.14
CA ASP A 123 6.97 -31.28 2.98
C ASP A 123 6.94 -30.94 4.47
N GLY A 124 7.53 -29.80 4.85
CA GLY A 124 7.41 -29.18 6.17
C GLY A 124 5.95 -29.03 6.63
N LEU A 125 5.01 -28.78 5.72
CA LEU A 125 3.59 -28.65 6.06
C LEU A 125 2.98 -29.92 6.66
N ARG A 126 3.53 -31.10 6.38
CA ARG A 126 3.05 -32.34 7.01
C ARG A 126 3.31 -32.35 8.51
N PHE A 127 4.35 -31.65 8.96
CA PHE A 127 4.76 -31.60 10.36
C PHE A 127 4.11 -30.43 11.11
N VAL A 128 3.97 -29.27 10.45
CA VAL A 128 3.53 -28.02 11.10
C VAL A 128 2.19 -27.47 10.60
N GLY A 129 1.57 -28.09 9.59
CA GLY A 129 0.34 -27.59 8.96
C GLY A 129 -0.84 -27.41 9.92
N TRP A 130 -0.86 -28.15 11.04
CA TRP A 130 -1.88 -28.05 12.07
C TRP A 130 -1.82 -26.70 12.84
N ALA A 131 -0.64 -26.10 12.98
CA ALA A 131 -0.47 -24.84 13.71
C ALA A 131 -1.20 -23.68 13.02
N PHE A 132 -1.32 -23.73 11.69
CA PHE A 132 -2.00 -22.71 10.89
C PHE A 132 -3.53 -22.86 10.84
N ARG A 133 -4.10 -23.84 11.56
CA ARG A 133 -5.57 -24.04 11.68
C ARG A 133 -6.14 -23.47 12.98
N GLY A 134 -5.34 -22.76 13.76
CA GLY A 134 -5.80 -22.13 14.99
C GLY A 134 -6.64 -20.85 14.75
N PRO A 135 -7.41 -20.40 15.76
CA PRO A 135 -8.35 -19.28 15.64
C PRO A 135 -7.67 -17.97 15.22
N LEU A 136 -6.40 -17.78 15.58
CA LEU A 136 -5.61 -16.63 15.17
C LEU A 136 -5.45 -16.56 13.64
N ASN A 137 -5.04 -17.67 13.02
CA ASN A 137 -4.82 -17.70 11.57
C ASN A 137 -6.14 -17.73 10.79
N GLU A 138 -7.19 -18.35 11.34
CA GLU A 138 -8.54 -18.30 10.75
C GLU A 138 -9.07 -16.86 10.67
N SER A 139 -8.83 -16.07 11.72
CA SER A 139 -9.30 -14.68 11.80
C SER A 139 -8.49 -13.73 10.92
N LEU A 140 -7.15 -13.85 10.94
CA LEU A 140 -6.26 -12.86 10.33
C LEU A 140 -5.69 -13.30 8.98
N ARG A 141 -5.69 -14.60 8.69
CA ARG A 141 -5.06 -15.23 7.52
C ARG A 141 -3.61 -14.78 7.36
N LEU A 142 -2.83 -14.91 8.42
CA LEU A 142 -1.42 -14.51 8.44
C LEU A 142 -0.61 -15.37 7.47
N LEU A 143 -0.86 -16.68 7.40
CA LEU A 143 -0.25 -17.58 6.43
C LEU A 143 -1.28 -18.56 5.87
N GLU A 144 -1.41 -18.62 4.56
CA GLU A 144 -2.27 -19.56 3.83
C GLU A 144 -1.39 -20.48 2.97
N PRO A 145 -0.74 -21.49 3.56
CA PRO A 145 0.24 -22.30 2.85
C PRO A 145 -0.38 -23.21 1.79
N SER A 146 -1.67 -23.54 1.94
CA SER A 146 -2.43 -24.37 1.00
C SER A 146 -3.09 -23.57 -0.13
N ALA A 147 -2.95 -22.24 -0.15
CA ALA A 147 -3.41 -21.43 -1.27
C ALA A 147 -2.51 -21.66 -2.50
N THR A 148 -3.07 -21.50 -3.70
CA THR A 148 -2.31 -21.61 -4.95
C THR A 148 -2.44 -20.29 -5.73
N PRO A 149 -1.42 -19.42 -5.74
CA PRO A 149 -0.13 -19.54 -5.04
C PRO A 149 -0.27 -19.34 -3.51
N PRO A 150 0.72 -19.82 -2.71
CA PRO A 150 0.75 -19.58 -1.27
C PRO A 150 0.70 -18.08 -0.93
N ARG A 151 0.12 -17.74 0.22
CA ARG A 151 -0.06 -16.34 0.63
C ARG A 151 0.40 -16.11 2.05
N ALA A 152 0.96 -14.94 2.31
CA ALA A 152 1.24 -14.44 3.64
C ALA A 152 0.71 -13.01 3.79
N ARG A 153 0.34 -12.65 5.01
CA ARG A 153 -0.13 -11.31 5.37
C ARG A 153 0.66 -10.79 6.57
N VAL A 154 1.21 -9.60 6.40
CA VAL A 154 1.85 -8.84 7.47
C VAL A 154 1.00 -7.63 7.77
N ILE A 155 0.62 -7.50 9.04
CA ILE A 155 -0.24 -6.44 9.55
C ILE A 155 0.62 -5.53 10.42
N ALA A 156 0.64 -4.24 10.14
CA ALA A 156 1.35 -3.26 10.96
C ALA A 156 0.37 -2.20 11.48
N SER A 157 0.36 -1.96 12.78
CA SER A 157 -0.29 -0.79 13.35
C SER A 157 0.66 0.40 13.26
N LEU A 158 0.15 1.55 12.84
CA LEU A 158 0.95 2.75 12.65
C LEU A 158 0.75 3.69 13.84
N HIS A 159 1.78 4.38 14.31
CA HIS A 159 1.57 5.53 15.18
C HIS A 159 0.91 6.67 14.39
N PRO A 160 0.26 7.64 15.07
CA PRO A 160 -0.03 8.93 14.47
C PRO A 160 1.29 9.55 14.00
N ALA A 161 1.56 9.45 12.70
CA ALA A 161 2.80 9.85 12.07
C ALA A 161 2.55 11.05 11.14
N GLY A 162 3.50 11.99 11.14
CA GLY A 162 3.45 13.12 10.21
C GLY A 162 3.57 12.69 8.74
N PRO A 163 3.21 13.56 7.79
CA PRO A 163 3.22 13.25 6.35
C PRO A 163 4.57 12.71 5.85
N ALA A 164 5.68 13.18 6.40
CA ALA A 164 7.02 12.75 6.02
C ALA A 164 7.29 11.27 6.33
N ALA A 165 6.93 10.80 7.53
CA ALA A 165 7.14 9.40 7.91
C ALA A 165 6.23 8.46 7.10
N ARG A 166 5.01 8.91 6.77
CA ARG A 166 4.10 8.19 5.87
C ARG A 166 4.66 8.10 4.45
N ALA A 167 5.23 9.19 3.93
CA ALA A 167 5.87 9.21 2.62
C ALA A 167 7.09 8.28 2.57
N GLU A 168 7.92 8.27 3.61
CA GLU A 168 9.06 7.35 3.73
C GLU A 168 8.61 5.88 3.74
N LEU A 169 7.59 5.55 4.56
CA LEU A 169 7.03 4.19 4.62
C LEU A 169 6.46 3.77 3.26
N ALA A 170 5.71 4.66 2.59
CA ALA A 170 5.15 4.39 1.26
C ALA A 170 6.23 4.15 0.21
N GLN A 171 7.27 5.00 0.18
CA GLN A 171 8.41 4.83 -0.71
C GLN A 171 9.11 3.49 -0.46
N TRP A 172 9.36 3.13 0.81
CA TRP A 172 10.00 1.87 1.15
C TRP A 172 9.16 0.65 0.71
N LEU A 173 7.83 0.71 0.87
CA LEU A 173 6.92 -0.34 0.40
C LEU A 173 6.93 -0.48 -1.13
N ASP A 174 6.98 0.64 -1.85
CA ASP A 174 7.10 0.63 -3.30
C ASP A 174 8.43 0.01 -3.75
N GLU A 175 9.54 0.32 -3.05
CA GLU A 175 10.82 -0.35 -3.28
C GLU A 175 10.75 -1.87 -3.03
N GLN A 176 10.08 -2.31 -1.96
CA GLN A 176 9.88 -3.75 -1.72
C GLN A 176 9.04 -4.39 -2.82
N ARG A 177 7.98 -3.72 -3.28
CA ARG A 177 7.13 -4.20 -4.39
C ARG A 177 7.94 -4.33 -5.67
N SER A 178 8.77 -3.35 -6.00
CA SER A 178 9.64 -3.38 -7.18
C SER A 178 10.67 -4.52 -7.12
N ARG A 179 11.27 -4.76 -5.94
CA ARG A 179 12.18 -5.89 -5.74
C ARG A 179 11.49 -7.23 -5.90
N ALA A 180 10.29 -7.39 -5.33
CA ALA A 180 9.49 -8.60 -5.48
C ALA A 180 9.13 -8.84 -6.96
N ALA A 181 8.65 -7.81 -7.67
CA ALA A 181 8.31 -7.91 -9.08
C ALA A 181 9.52 -8.28 -9.98
N ALA A 182 10.73 -7.86 -9.60
CA ALA A 182 11.96 -8.22 -10.30
C ALA A 182 12.42 -9.67 -10.03
N ALA A 183 12.00 -10.26 -8.92
CA ALA A 183 12.36 -11.63 -8.54
C ALA A 183 11.48 -12.71 -9.20
N GLY A 184 10.32 -12.32 -9.75
CA GLY A 184 9.31 -13.22 -10.34
C GLY A 184 8.27 -13.67 -9.32
#